data_AF-E3T657-F1
#
_entry.id   AF-E3T657-F1
#
_cell.length_a   1.000
_cell.length_b   1.000
_cell.length_c   1.000
_cell.angle_alpha   90.00
_cell.angle_beta   90.00
_cell.angle_gamma   90.00
#
_symmetry.space_group_name_H-M   'P 1'
#
loop_
_entity.id
_entity.type
_entity.pdbx_description
1 polymer ?
#
loop_
_entity_poly.entity_id
_entity_poly.type
_entity_poly.pdbx_seq_one_letter_code
_entity_poly.pdbx_strand_id
1 'polypeptide(L)'
;MGRRDRRGFGDFKIAPLFVLLWSTMGLSQQVVQRGPFGKPVQVLDETQQWTTPLLVSSDHDVELYIPDVTNTDWLSRNYSDFQNRGTYTLSLFTLYKTAKACRANQISWGMGDAAHLNACNDIGYRVRQILVDPNQKSVQLLAAAMVGQNGQVDANSIKEPTTFRTWDQLDATTQMAILKANELVTRQMRIYDAKMQSIR
;
A
#
# COMPACT_ATOMS: atom_id res chain seq x y z
N MET A 1 -12.20 22.63 84.64
CA MET A 1 -13.40 23.25 84.03
C MET A 1 -12.91 24.13 82.88
N GLY A 2 -13.18 23.80 81.62
CA GLY A 2 -12.87 24.69 80.50
C GLY A 2 -12.25 24.04 79.25
N ARG A 3 -13.14 23.63 78.33
CA ARG A 3 -13.05 23.59 76.86
C ARG A 3 -11.88 22.88 76.13
N ARG A 4 -12.33 21.89 75.35
CA ARG A 4 -11.80 21.34 74.08
C ARG A 4 -10.99 22.35 73.25
N ASP A 5 -9.94 21.85 72.60
CA ASP A 5 -9.80 22.08 71.17
C ASP A 5 -9.24 20.84 70.44
N ARG A 6 -9.94 20.47 69.36
CA ARG A 6 -9.60 19.38 68.42
C ARG A 6 -8.68 19.93 67.35
N ARG A 7 -7.70 19.14 66.88
CA ARG A 7 -7.03 19.21 65.55
C ARG A 7 -5.90 18.17 65.55
N GLY A 8 -5.67 17.28 64.59
CA GLY A 8 -6.39 16.93 63.36
C GLY A 8 -5.99 15.49 63.00
N PHE A 9 -6.95 14.70 62.53
CA PHE A 9 -6.68 13.39 61.93
C PHE A 9 -6.29 13.61 60.48
N GLY A 10 -5.18 13.00 60.06
CA GLY A 10 -4.60 13.17 58.73
C GLY A 10 -5.52 12.63 57.62
N ASP A 11 -5.80 13.48 56.65
CA ASP A 11 -6.41 13.11 55.39
C ASP A 11 -5.39 12.36 54.53
N PHE A 12 -5.45 11.02 54.55
CA PHE A 12 -4.78 10.17 53.56
C PHE A 12 -5.52 10.31 52.23
N LYS A 13 -5.05 11.20 51.36
CA LYS A 13 -5.49 11.29 49.97
C LYS A 13 -4.99 10.08 49.20
N ILE A 14 -5.84 9.06 49.05
CA ILE A 14 -5.63 7.99 48.07
C ILE A 14 -5.94 8.60 46.70
N ALA A 15 -4.90 8.96 45.95
CA ALA A 15 -5.03 9.31 44.56
C ALA A 15 -5.42 8.06 43.77
N PRO A 16 -6.56 8.04 43.04
CA PRO A 16 -6.81 6.96 42.10
C PRO A 16 -5.84 7.13 40.93
N LEU A 17 -4.89 6.20 40.85
CA LEU A 17 -4.02 5.96 39.71
C LEU A 17 -4.91 5.62 38.51
N PHE A 18 -5.26 6.63 37.71
CA PHE A 18 -5.90 6.44 36.41
C PHE A 18 -4.84 5.83 35.48
N VAL A 19 -4.73 4.49 35.53
CA VAL A 19 -3.97 3.73 34.54
C VAL A 19 -4.74 3.86 33.22
N LEU A 20 -4.35 4.86 32.43
CA LEU A 20 -4.68 4.95 31.01
C LEU A 20 -4.00 3.76 30.31
N LEU A 21 -4.66 2.60 30.37
CA LEU A 21 -4.46 1.50 29.42
C LEU A 21 -4.90 2.02 28.05
N TRP A 22 -4.01 2.77 27.40
CA TRP A 22 -4.08 2.97 25.97
C TRP A 22 -3.73 1.62 25.37
N SER A 23 -4.76 0.79 25.18
CA SER A 23 -4.67 -0.34 24.28
C SER A 23 -4.18 0.23 22.96
N THR A 24 -2.91 0.00 22.63
CA THR A 24 -2.37 0.19 21.30
C THR A 24 -3.08 -0.85 20.43
N MET A 25 -4.32 -0.56 20.03
CA MET A 25 -4.91 -1.19 18.87
C MET A 25 -3.99 -0.83 17.73
N GLY A 26 -3.10 -1.76 17.37
CA GLY A 26 -2.32 -1.66 16.15
C GLY A 26 -3.34 -1.60 15.01
N LEU A 27 -3.61 -0.40 14.52
CA LEU A 27 -4.51 -0.19 13.40
C LEU A 27 -3.80 -0.76 12.16
N SER A 28 -4.09 -2.01 11.84
CA SER A 28 -3.73 -2.58 10.55
C SER A 28 -4.42 -1.75 9.46
N GLN A 29 -3.63 -1.13 8.58
CA GLN A 29 -4.12 -0.20 7.58
C GLN A 29 -4.91 -0.92 6.50
N GLN A 30 -6.15 -0.48 6.24
CA GLN A 30 -6.91 -0.93 5.09
C GLN A 30 -6.41 -0.24 3.82
N VAL A 31 -6.10 -1.02 2.79
CA VAL A 31 -5.56 -0.52 1.50
C VAL A 31 -6.36 -1.00 0.29
N VAL A 32 -7.27 -1.95 0.47
CA VAL A 32 -8.20 -2.41 -0.57
C VAL A 32 -9.62 -2.47 -0.02
N GLN A 33 -10.57 -1.89 -0.74
CA GLN A 33 -11.99 -2.17 -0.56
C GLN A 33 -12.43 -3.16 -1.64
N ARG A 34 -12.88 -4.34 -1.22
CA ARG A 34 -13.25 -5.42 -2.13
C ARG A 34 -14.72 -5.33 -2.52
N GLY A 35 -15.00 -5.74 -3.75
CA GLY A 35 -16.33 -5.88 -4.31
C GLY A 35 -16.59 -7.32 -4.79
N PRO A 36 -17.52 -7.48 -5.75
CA PRO A 36 -17.91 -8.78 -6.26
C PRO A 36 -16.72 -9.61 -6.74
N PHE A 37 -16.75 -10.91 -6.43
CA PHE A 37 -15.71 -11.88 -6.80
C PHE A 37 -14.30 -11.51 -6.30
N GLY A 38 -14.24 -10.70 -5.24
CA GLY A 38 -12.99 -10.28 -4.63
C GLY A 38 -12.28 -9.16 -5.36
N LYS A 39 -12.78 -8.64 -6.49
CA LYS A 39 -12.18 -7.53 -7.26
C LYS A 39 -12.17 -6.23 -6.47
N PRO A 40 -11.21 -5.32 -6.66
CA PRO A 40 -11.14 -4.11 -5.86
C PRO A 40 -12.13 -3.08 -6.43
N VAL A 41 -12.90 -2.43 -5.54
CA VAL A 41 -13.78 -1.29 -5.86
C VAL A 41 -13.07 0.01 -5.56
N GLN A 42 -12.26 0.04 -4.50
CA GLN A 42 -11.35 1.13 -4.20
C GLN A 42 -10.00 0.58 -3.74
N VAL A 43 -8.94 1.32 -4.02
CA VAL A 43 -7.59 1.08 -3.50
C VAL A 43 -7.03 2.36 -2.91
N LEU A 44 -6.24 2.24 -1.85
CA LEU A 44 -5.57 3.37 -1.23
C LEU A 44 -4.26 3.62 -1.98
N ASP A 45 -4.14 4.77 -2.63
CA ASP A 45 -2.92 5.13 -3.33
C ASP A 45 -1.80 5.54 -2.37
N GLU A 46 -0.60 5.76 -2.90
CA GLU A 46 0.55 6.17 -2.09
C GLU A 46 0.36 7.53 -1.42
N THR A 47 -0.54 8.39 -1.94
CA THR A 47 -0.94 9.69 -1.36
C THR A 47 -1.99 9.57 -0.26
N GLN A 48 -2.34 8.35 0.13
CA GLN A 48 -3.36 8.05 1.15
C GLN A 48 -4.78 8.44 0.69
N GLN A 49 -5.03 8.48 -0.61
CA GLN A 49 -6.35 8.74 -1.18
C GLN A 49 -6.97 7.45 -1.71
N TRP A 50 -8.25 7.24 -1.40
CA TRP A 50 -9.02 6.14 -1.97
C TRP A 50 -9.39 6.47 -3.41
N THR A 51 -9.01 5.61 -4.35
CA THR A 51 -9.27 5.79 -5.77
C THR A 51 -9.91 4.56 -6.40
N THR A 52 -10.58 4.77 -7.53
CA THR A 52 -11.08 3.67 -8.35
C THR A 52 -9.90 2.96 -9.02
N PRO A 53 -9.70 1.64 -8.81
CA PRO A 53 -8.56 0.93 -9.37
C PRO A 53 -8.71 0.76 -10.88
N LEU A 54 -7.61 0.92 -11.61
CA LEU A 54 -7.51 0.69 -13.04
C LEU A 54 -6.87 -0.68 -13.30
N LEU A 55 -7.60 -1.58 -13.97
CA LEU A 55 -7.05 -2.89 -14.39
C LEU A 55 -6.02 -2.69 -15.51
N VAL A 56 -4.76 -3.00 -15.21
CA VAL A 56 -3.64 -2.82 -16.15
C VAL A 56 -3.17 -4.13 -16.78
N SER A 57 -3.37 -5.27 -16.12
CA SER A 57 -3.01 -6.58 -16.67
C SER A 57 -3.82 -7.70 -16.01
N SER A 58 -4.02 -8.80 -16.73
CA SER A 58 -4.74 -9.97 -16.24
C SER A 58 -4.26 -11.22 -16.98
N ASP A 59 -4.08 -12.31 -16.25
CA ASP A 59 -3.83 -13.63 -16.81
C ASP A 59 -4.70 -14.69 -16.10
N HIS A 60 -4.40 -15.97 -16.23
CA HIS A 60 -5.16 -17.04 -15.57
C HIS A 60 -5.03 -17.08 -14.04
N ASP A 61 -3.95 -16.54 -13.48
CA ASP A 61 -3.57 -16.65 -12.07
C ASP A 61 -3.80 -15.34 -11.29
N VAL A 62 -3.64 -14.18 -11.93
CA VAL A 62 -3.66 -12.87 -11.27
C VAL A 62 -4.35 -11.77 -12.09
N GLU A 63 -4.82 -10.74 -11.39
CA GLU A 63 -5.20 -9.43 -11.95
C GLU A 63 -4.35 -8.34 -11.30
N LEU A 64 -3.80 -7.42 -12.10
CA LEU A 64 -2.98 -6.31 -11.62
C LEU A 64 -3.72 -4.98 -11.81
N TYR A 65 -3.77 -4.20 -10.74
CA TYR A 65 -4.43 -2.91 -10.67
C TYR A 65 -3.47 -1.83 -10.20
N ILE A 66 -3.71 -0.61 -10.67
CA ILE A 66 -3.07 0.61 -10.18
C ILE A 66 -4.15 1.56 -9.67
N PRO A 67 -3.84 2.51 -8.76
CA PRO A 67 -4.77 3.57 -8.41
C PRO A 67 -5.09 4.47 -9.60
N ASP A 68 -6.11 5.32 -9.46
CA ASP A 68 -6.41 6.34 -10.46
C ASP A 68 -5.32 7.43 -10.49
N VAL A 69 -4.53 7.43 -11.56
CA VAL A 69 -3.43 8.38 -11.77
C VAL A 69 -3.87 9.73 -12.34
N THR A 70 -5.18 10.00 -12.43
CA THR A 70 -5.74 11.30 -12.83
C THR A 70 -5.91 12.26 -11.65
N ASN A 71 -5.78 11.78 -10.41
CA ASN A 71 -5.90 12.59 -9.20
C ASN A 71 -4.81 13.68 -9.18
N THR A 72 -5.22 14.92 -8.87
CA THR A 72 -4.30 16.07 -8.75
C THR A 72 -3.26 15.87 -7.65
N ASP A 73 -3.60 15.24 -6.53
CA ASP A 73 -2.65 14.99 -5.43
C ASP A 73 -1.56 14.00 -5.87
N TRP A 74 -1.98 12.94 -6.59
CA TRP A 74 -1.09 11.94 -7.16
C TRP A 74 -0.14 12.56 -8.19
N LEU A 75 -0.69 13.35 -9.11
CA LEU A 75 0.07 14.05 -10.15
C LEU A 75 1.05 15.04 -9.53
N SER A 76 0.60 15.90 -8.62
CA SER A 76 1.43 16.89 -7.93
C SER A 76 2.61 16.24 -7.21
N ARG A 77 2.37 15.15 -6.46
CA ARG A 77 3.42 14.41 -5.75
C ARG A 77 4.51 13.89 -6.69
N ASN A 78 4.12 13.32 -7.83
CA ASN A 78 5.05 12.68 -8.75
C ASN A 78 5.63 13.65 -9.79
N TYR A 79 5.11 14.87 -9.90
CA TYR A 79 5.40 15.79 -11.01
C TYR A 79 6.87 16.18 -11.11
N SER A 80 7.49 16.55 -9.97
CA SER A 80 8.88 17.00 -9.96
C SER A 80 9.84 15.90 -10.43
N ASP A 81 9.68 14.67 -9.93
CA ASP A 81 10.51 13.54 -10.32
C ASP A 81 10.27 13.14 -11.78
N PHE A 82 9.02 13.22 -12.24
CA PHE A 82 8.68 12.96 -13.63
C PHE A 82 9.34 13.97 -14.58
N GLN A 83 9.28 15.27 -14.26
CA GLN A 83 9.88 16.33 -15.09
C GLN A 83 11.42 16.27 -15.09
N ASN A 84 12.02 16.05 -13.92
CA ASN A 84 13.47 16.13 -13.77
C ASN A 84 14.19 14.83 -14.14
N ARG A 85 13.55 13.68 -13.94
CA ARG A 85 14.18 12.35 -14.06
C ARG A 85 13.41 11.38 -14.95
N GLY A 86 12.17 11.70 -15.33
CA GLY A 86 11.28 10.78 -16.04
C GLY A 86 10.76 9.63 -15.16
N THR A 87 10.93 9.71 -13.84
CA THR A 87 10.56 8.65 -12.90
C THR A 87 9.29 8.97 -12.13
N TYR A 88 8.57 7.96 -11.67
CA TYR A 88 7.40 8.13 -10.79
C TYR A 88 7.25 6.95 -9.84
N THR A 89 6.67 7.21 -8.67
CA THR A 89 6.27 6.17 -7.72
C THR A 89 4.83 5.75 -8.02
N LEU A 90 4.53 4.47 -7.85
CA LEU A 90 3.19 3.93 -8.10
C LEU A 90 2.89 2.76 -7.16
N SER A 91 1.67 2.72 -6.64
CA SER A 91 1.13 1.53 -5.96
C SER A 91 0.59 0.51 -6.98
N LEU A 92 1.01 -0.75 -6.87
CA LEU A 92 0.59 -1.86 -7.73
C LEU A 92 -0.04 -2.96 -6.90
N PHE A 93 -1.33 -3.23 -7.15
CA PHE A 93 -2.13 -4.23 -6.45
C PHE A 93 -2.24 -5.48 -7.30
N THR A 94 -1.90 -6.63 -6.73
CA THR A 94 -2.02 -7.94 -7.36
C THR A 94 -3.13 -8.70 -6.66
N LEU A 95 -4.24 -8.96 -7.35
CA LEU A 95 -5.28 -9.87 -6.91
C LEU A 95 -4.89 -11.28 -7.34
N TYR A 96 -4.79 -12.20 -6.37
CA TYR A 96 -4.59 -13.62 -6.67
C TYR A 96 -5.92 -14.31 -6.90
N LYS A 97 -6.10 -14.96 -8.05
CA LYS A 97 -7.32 -15.72 -8.36
C LYS A 97 -7.39 -17.05 -7.61
N THR A 98 -6.23 -17.57 -7.18
CA THR A 98 -6.13 -18.84 -6.44
C THR A 98 -5.05 -18.76 -5.35
N ALA A 99 -5.21 -19.55 -4.28
CA ALA A 99 -4.16 -19.73 -3.27
C ALA A 99 -2.88 -20.31 -3.87
N LYS A 100 -2.98 -21.12 -4.94
CA LYS A 100 -1.82 -21.67 -5.66
C LYS A 100 -0.96 -20.55 -6.28
N ALA A 101 -1.60 -19.58 -6.94
CA ALA A 101 -0.91 -18.42 -7.51
C ALA A 101 -0.21 -17.59 -6.41
N CYS A 102 -0.88 -17.36 -5.28
CA CYS A 102 -0.26 -16.71 -4.12
C CYS A 102 0.97 -17.49 -3.63
N ARG A 103 0.87 -18.81 -3.43
CA ARG A 103 1.99 -19.64 -2.96
C ARG A 103 3.17 -19.63 -3.91
N ALA A 104 2.93 -19.76 -5.22
CA ALA A 104 4.00 -19.68 -6.22
C ALA A 104 4.74 -18.33 -6.17
N ASN A 105 4.00 -17.25 -5.92
CA ASN A 105 4.57 -15.92 -5.78
C ASN A 105 5.34 -15.72 -4.46
N GLN A 106 4.85 -16.26 -3.34
CA GLN A 106 5.58 -16.27 -2.06
C GLN A 106 6.90 -17.02 -2.17
N ILE A 107 6.90 -18.20 -2.80
CA ILE A 107 8.10 -19.04 -2.99
C ILE A 107 9.16 -18.32 -3.82
N SER A 108 8.79 -17.67 -4.92
CA SER A 108 9.76 -16.94 -5.76
C SER A 108 10.39 -15.74 -5.06
N TRP A 109 9.86 -15.35 -3.90
CA TRP A 109 10.35 -14.29 -3.05
C TRP A 109 11.08 -14.79 -1.79
N GLY A 110 11.36 -16.09 -1.72
CA GLY A 110 12.05 -16.70 -0.57
C GLY A 110 11.17 -16.85 0.67
N MET A 111 9.85 -16.67 0.55
CA MET A 111 8.85 -16.85 1.61
C MET A 111 8.15 -18.20 1.46
N GLY A 112 8.95 -19.27 1.39
CA GLY A 112 8.48 -20.63 1.12
C GLY A 112 8.13 -21.46 2.35
N ASP A 113 8.25 -20.92 3.56
CA ASP A 113 7.91 -21.65 4.78
C ASP A 113 6.39 -21.82 4.98
N ALA A 114 6.03 -22.80 5.80
CA ALA A 114 4.64 -23.19 6.00
C ALA A 114 3.75 -22.04 6.48
N ALA A 115 4.26 -21.09 7.27
CA ALA A 115 3.45 -19.97 7.76
C ALA A 115 3.03 -19.06 6.59
N HIS A 116 3.96 -18.66 5.73
CA HIS A 116 3.68 -17.83 4.56
C HIS A 116 2.78 -18.54 3.53
N LEU A 117 3.00 -19.85 3.30
CA LEU A 117 2.18 -20.62 2.35
C LEU A 117 0.77 -20.89 2.85
N ASN A 118 0.58 -21.07 4.17
CA ASN A 118 -0.73 -21.23 4.78
C ASN A 118 -1.52 -19.92 4.78
N ALA A 119 -0.84 -18.78 4.97
CA ALA A 119 -1.46 -17.46 4.89
C ALA A 119 -2.12 -17.19 3.52
N CYS A 120 -1.66 -17.83 2.44
CA CYS A 120 -2.29 -17.72 1.11
C CYS A 120 -3.75 -18.19 1.02
N ASN A 121 -4.29 -18.85 2.04
CA ASN A 121 -5.72 -19.15 2.11
C ASN A 121 -6.54 -17.89 2.49
N ASP A 122 -5.94 -17.00 3.28
CA ASP A 122 -6.58 -15.81 3.86
C ASP A 122 -6.10 -14.50 3.21
N ILE A 123 -5.10 -14.60 2.34
CA ILE A 123 -4.61 -13.51 1.49
C ILE A 123 -5.39 -13.51 0.19
N GLY A 124 -5.89 -12.35 -0.23
CA GLY A 124 -6.40 -12.18 -1.59
C GLY A 124 -5.57 -11.23 -2.44
N TYR A 125 -4.72 -10.41 -1.80
CA TYR A 125 -3.97 -9.38 -2.49
C TYR A 125 -2.53 -9.30 -2.04
N ARG A 126 -1.71 -8.72 -2.91
CA ARG A 126 -0.42 -8.13 -2.56
C ARG A 126 -0.39 -6.69 -3.05
N VAL A 127 0.01 -5.76 -2.19
CA VAL A 127 0.31 -4.38 -2.57
C VAL A 127 1.83 -4.22 -2.68
N ARG A 128 2.27 -3.50 -3.71
CA ARG A 128 3.66 -3.13 -3.93
C ARG A 128 3.73 -1.64 -4.17
N GLN A 129 4.67 -0.95 -3.56
CA GLN A 129 5.05 0.39 -3.96
C GLN A 129 6.33 0.29 -4.78
N ILE A 130 6.29 0.79 -6.01
CA ILE A 130 7.39 0.70 -6.96
C ILE A 130 7.79 2.09 -7.44
N LEU A 131 9.08 2.31 -7.62
CA LEU A 131 9.62 3.39 -8.42
C LEU A 131 9.80 2.86 -9.85
N VAL A 132 9.18 3.52 -10.82
CA VAL A 132 9.29 3.18 -12.23
C VAL A 132 10.25 4.17 -12.90
N ASP A 133 11.23 3.65 -13.62
CA ASP A 133 12.09 4.41 -14.52
C ASP A 133 11.92 3.87 -15.95
N PRO A 134 11.05 4.51 -16.75
CA PRO A 134 10.82 4.12 -18.14
C PRO A 134 12.04 4.31 -19.05
N ASN A 135 12.90 5.28 -18.74
CA ASN A 135 14.10 5.56 -19.55
C ASN A 135 15.11 4.42 -19.42
N GLN A 136 15.28 3.90 -18.21
CA GLN A 136 16.12 2.73 -17.92
C GLN A 136 15.38 1.40 -18.09
N LYS A 137 14.09 1.42 -18.46
CA LYS A 137 13.22 0.24 -18.54
C LYS A 137 13.33 -0.62 -17.30
N SER A 138 13.16 0.00 -16.14
CA SER A 138 13.37 -0.65 -14.85
C SER A 138 12.28 -0.32 -13.85
N VAL A 139 12.20 -1.16 -12.83
CA VAL A 139 11.40 -0.94 -11.62
C VAL A 139 12.27 -1.23 -10.40
N GLN A 140 12.20 -0.34 -9.43
CA GLN A 140 12.73 -0.58 -8.10
C GLN A 140 11.55 -0.80 -7.16
N LEU A 141 11.58 -1.93 -6.46
CA LEU A 141 10.65 -2.18 -5.38
C LEU A 141 11.04 -1.33 -4.18
N LEU A 142 10.09 -0.62 -3.60
CA LEU A 142 10.29 0.20 -2.41
C LEU A 142 9.71 -0.50 -1.18
N ALA A 143 8.48 -1.01 -1.32
CA ALA A 143 7.80 -1.77 -0.29
C ALA A 143 6.87 -2.81 -0.91
N ALA A 144 6.61 -3.89 -0.17
CA ALA A 144 5.58 -4.87 -0.49
C ALA A 144 4.92 -5.37 0.80
N ALA A 145 3.62 -5.65 0.74
CA ALA A 145 2.92 -6.31 1.81
C ALA A 145 1.77 -7.17 1.27
N MET A 146 1.45 -8.23 2.00
CA MET A 146 0.26 -9.04 1.75
C MET A 146 -0.96 -8.38 2.36
N VAL A 147 -2.10 -8.59 1.72
CA VAL A 147 -3.37 -7.96 2.09
C VAL A 147 -4.42 -9.06 2.25
N GLY A 148 -4.94 -9.14 3.48
CA GLY A 148 -5.91 -10.15 3.91
C GLY A 148 -7.27 -10.00 3.22
N GLN A 149 -8.16 -10.99 3.41
CA GLN A 149 -9.53 -10.99 2.87
C GLN A 149 -10.33 -9.72 3.21
N ASN A 150 -10.05 -9.09 4.37
CA ASN A 150 -10.68 -7.84 4.81
C ASN A 150 -10.10 -6.57 4.15
N GLY A 151 -9.09 -6.71 3.28
CA GLY A 151 -8.44 -5.58 2.61
C GLY A 151 -7.41 -4.85 3.46
N GLN A 152 -7.06 -5.39 4.63
CA GLN A 152 -6.05 -4.84 5.51
C GLN A 152 -4.67 -5.42 5.22
N VAL A 153 -3.64 -4.59 5.40
CA VAL A 153 -2.24 -4.99 5.32
C VAL A 153 -1.90 -5.93 6.48
N ASP A 154 -1.39 -7.11 6.17
CA ASP A 154 -0.76 -7.95 7.19
C ASP A 154 0.59 -7.32 7.58
N ALA A 155 0.64 -6.74 8.78
CA ALA A 155 1.82 -6.04 9.28
C ALA A 155 3.07 -6.93 9.33
N ASN A 156 2.91 -8.25 9.54
CA ASN A 156 4.04 -9.18 9.60
C ASN A 156 4.61 -9.51 8.21
N SER A 157 3.88 -9.17 7.16
CA SER A 157 4.26 -9.41 5.77
C SER A 157 4.94 -8.22 5.10
N ILE A 158 5.06 -7.08 5.80
CA ILE A 158 5.71 -5.88 5.25
C ILE A 158 7.18 -6.19 5.00
N LYS A 159 7.61 -5.95 3.76
CA LYS A 159 9.00 -5.99 3.33
C LYS A 159 9.34 -4.66 2.68
N GLU A 160 10.52 -4.13 2.98
CA GLU A 160 11.10 -2.96 2.31
C GLU A 160 12.38 -3.35 1.54
N PRO A 161 12.29 -4.29 0.58
CA PRO A 161 13.46 -4.72 -0.15
C PRO A 161 13.81 -3.67 -1.21
N THR A 162 15.05 -3.20 -1.25
CA THR A 162 15.58 -2.38 -2.36
C THR A 162 15.96 -3.25 -3.55
N THR A 163 14.99 -4.02 -4.05
CA THR A 163 15.21 -4.92 -5.18
C THR A 163 14.97 -4.17 -6.48
N PHE A 164 16.01 -4.14 -7.32
CA PHE A 164 15.97 -3.61 -8.68
C PHE A 164 15.70 -4.73 -9.70
N ARG A 165 14.86 -4.45 -10.70
CA ARG A 165 14.60 -5.33 -11.84
C ARG A 165 14.48 -4.50 -13.12
N THR A 166 15.12 -4.96 -14.18
CA THR A 166 14.82 -4.48 -15.54
C THR A 166 13.53 -5.13 -16.05
N TRP A 167 12.87 -4.52 -17.03
CA TRP A 167 11.56 -4.99 -17.52
C TRP A 167 11.58 -6.41 -18.09
N ASP A 168 12.70 -6.85 -18.66
CA ASP A 168 12.91 -8.21 -19.16
C ASP A 168 13.11 -9.26 -18.05
N GLN A 169 13.37 -8.82 -16.82
CA GLN A 169 13.44 -9.67 -15.63
C GLN A 169 12.08 -9.82 -14.92
N LEU A 170 11.05 -9.11 -15.39
CA LEU A 170 9.69 -9.21 -14.87
C LEU A 170 8.95 -10.36 -15.55
N ASP A 171 8.02 -10.99 -14.83
CA ASP A 171 7.05 -11.87 -15.48
C ASP A 171 6.21 -11.08 -16.50
N ALA A 172 5.75 -11.77 -17.55
CA ALA A 172 5.05 -11.13 -18.67
C ALA A 172 3.85 -10.29 -18.22
N THR A 173 3.09 -10.78 -17.24
CA THR A 173 1.89 -10.11 -16.72
C THR A 173 2.26 -8.82 -15.99
N THR A 174 3.30 -8.83 -15.16
CA THR A 174 3.83 -7.61 -14.52
C THR A 174 4.44 -6.67 -15.56
N GLN A 175 5.19 -7.16 -16.54
CA GLN A 175 5.76 -6.32 -17.61
C GLN A 175 4.68 -5.56 -18.37
N MET A 176 3.61 -6.25 -18.80
CA MET A 176 2.46 -5.61 -19.46
C MET A 176 1.79 -4.56 -18.55
N ALA A 177 1.65 -4.85 -17.25
CA ALA A 177 1.07 -3.91 -16.29
C ALA A 177 1.90 -2.62 -16.21
N ILE A 178 3.24 -2.72 -16.15
CA ILE A 178 4.13 -1.56 -16.12
C ILE A 178 4.06 -0.76 -17.43
N LEU A 179 4.03 -1.43 -18.59
CA LEU A 179 3.92 -0.75 -19.88
C LEU A 179 2.61 0.04 -19.99
N LYS A 180 1.48 -0.57 -19.63
CA LYS A 180 0.17 0.10 -19.65
C LYS A 180 0.07 1.21 -18.61
N ALA A 181 0.60 0.99 -17.40
CA ALA A 181 0.67 2.03 -16.38
C ALA A 181 1.50 3.23 -16.86
N ASN A 182 2.65 2.99 -17.50
CA ASN A 182 3.51 4.05 -18.03
C ASN A 182 2.82 4.87 -19.13
N GLU A 183 2.05 4.23 -20.02
CA GLU A 183 1.24 4.96 -21.01
C GLU A 183 0.24 5.91 -20.33
N LEU A 184 -0.49 5.42 -19.32
CA LEU A 184 -1.47 6.20 -18.58
C LEU A 184 -0.83 7.37 -17.84
N VAL A 185 0.23 7.10 -17.07
CA VAL A 185 0.96 8.13 -16.30
C VAL A 185 1.55 9.18 -17.22
N THR A 186 2.22 8.78 -18.31
CA THR A 186 2.80 9.72 -19.27
C THR A 186 1.74 10.63 -19.87
N ARG A 187 0.56 10.08 -20.21
CA ARG A 187 -0.56 10.87 -20.72
C ARG A 187 -1.04 11.89 -19.68
N GLN A 188 -1.28 11.46 -18.44
CA GLN A 188 -1.79 12.36 -17.40
C GLN A 188 -0.78 13.43 -16.99
N MET A 189 0.51 13.09 -16.90
CA MET A 189 1.57 14.05 -16.60
C MET A 189 1.70 15.14 -17.66
N ARG A 190 1.51 14.82 -18.96
CA ARG A 190 1.49 15.82 -20.03
C ARG A 190 0.29 16.77 -19.91
N ILE A 191 -0.88 16.24 -19.60
CA ILE A 191 -2.09 17.06 -19.36
C ILE A 191 -1.86 18.00 -18.17
N TYR A 192 -1.28 17.46 -17.10
CA TYR A 192 -0.96 18.23 -15.90
C TYR A 192 0.08 19.32 -16.15
N ASP A 193 1.18 19.03 -16.86
CA ASP A 193 2.19 20.02 -17.25
C ASP A 193 1.58 21.18 -18.05
N ALA A 194 0.77 20.89 -19.07
CA ALA A 194 0.10 21.92 -19.85
C ALA A 194 -0.78 22.83 -18.98
N LYS A 195 -1.49 22.26 -18.00
CA LYS A 195 -2.27 23.03 -17.02
C LYS A 195 -1.37 23.91 -16.15
N MET A 196 -0.26 23.37 -15.65
CA MET A 196 0.69 24.11 -14.81
C MET A 196 1.37 25.26 -15.56
N GLN A 197 1.67 25.09 -16.83
CA GLN A 197 2.21 26.15 -17.69
C GLN A 197 1.18 27.25 -17.96
N SER A 198 -0.10 26.93 -18.10
CA SER A 198 -1.16 27.92 -18.33
C SER A 198 -1.46 28.85 -17.15
N ILE A 199 -1.00 28.47 -15.94
CA ILE A 199 -1.20 29.23 -14.70
C ILE A 199 0.02 30.12 -14.38
N ARG A 200 1.16 29.89 -15.05
CA ARG A 200 2.38 30.70 -14.91
C ARG A 200 2.36 31.91 -15.82
#